data_AF-A0A068X1S1-F1
#
_entry.id   AF-A0A068X1S1-F1
#
_cell.length_a   1.000
_cell.length_b   1.000
_cell.length_c   1.000
_cell.angle_alpha   90.00
_cell.angle_beta   90.00
_cell.angle_gamma   90.00
#
_symmetry.space_group_name_H-M   'P 1'
#
loop_
_entity.id
_entity.type
_entity.pdbx_description
1 polymer ?
#
loop_
_entity_poly.entity_id
_entity_poly.type
_entity_poly.pdbx_seq_one_letter_code
_entity_poly.pdbx_strand_id
1 'polypeptide(L)'
;MMMLGLEWWVCESGSLLSGLRGEHALAVQTILNNFESLIFCTFPLGFCVASTIRIGQFLGANKAEGPISTSCVAIFTIVVFAIVNFVIIICTRFYIPRIFTSDPQLIQMAADGLIVIPCFLFTDSLV
;
A
#
# COMPACT_ATOMS: atom_id res chain seq x y z
N MET A 1 -12.62 -12.92 -1.40
CA MET A 1 -13.33 -11.98 -0.51
C MET A 1 -12.95 -12.18 0.96
N MET A 2 -12.94 -13.40 1.50
CA MET A 2 -12.51 -13.63 2.90
C MET A 2 -11.04 -13.25 3.18
N MET A 3 -10.14 -13.48 2.21
CA MET A 3 -8.71 -13.12 2.31
C MET A 3 -8.47 -11.62 2.52
N LEU A 4 -8.97 -10.77 1.61
CA LEU A 4 -8.86 -9.31 1.73
C LEU A 4 -9.50 -8.79 3.02
N GLY A 5 -10.61 -9.39 3.47
CA GLY A 5 -11.23 -9.04 4.75
C GLY A 5 -10.30 -9.31 5.93
N LEU A 6 -9.58 -10.44 5.94
CA LEU A 6 -8.64 -10.79 7.00
C LEU A 6 -7.43 -9.84 7.06
N GLU A 7 -6.93 -9.42 5.90
CA GLU A 7 -5.83 -8.46 5.79
C GLU A 7 -6.19 -7.12 6.44
N TRP A 8 -7.37 -6.58 6.13
CA TRP A 8 -7.86 -5.33 6.71
C TRP A 8 -8.10 -5.45 8.22
N TRP A 9 -8.60 -6.61 8.67
CA TRP A 9 -8.75 -6.90 10.10
C TRP A 9 -7.41 -6.96 10.84
N VAL A 10 -6.34 -7.46 10.20
CA VAL A 10 -4.99 -7.45 10.78
C VAL A 10 -4.50 -6.01 10.96
N CYS A 11 -4.64 -5.15 9.95
CA CYS A 11 -4.25 -3.74 10.05
C CYS A 11 -5.04 -2.98 11.14
N GLU A 12 -6.35 -3.23 11.26
CA GLU A 12 -7.17 -2.66 12.33
C GLU A 12 -6.76 -3.18 13.72
N SER A 13 -6.48 -4.48 13.85
CA SER A 13 -6.00 -5.04 15.11
C SER A 13 -4.68 -4.39 15.58
N GLY A 14 -3.79 -4.07 14.65
CA GLY A 14 -2.55 -3.32 14.92
C GLY A 14 -2.84 -1.89 15.40
N SER A 15 -3.82 -1.22 14.78
CA SER A 15 -4.27 0.11 15.20
C SER A 15 -4.87 0.10 16.60
N LEU A 16 -5.69 -0.89 16.94
CA LEU A 16 -6.22 -1.08 18.30
C LEU A 16 -5.13 -1.30 19.34
N LEU A 17 -4.12 -2.12 19.02
CA LEU A 17 -2.97 -2.35 19.91
C LEU A 17 -2.11 -1.10 20.08
N SER A 18 -1.97 -0.27 19.05
CA SER A 18 -1.28 1.02 19.14
C SER A 18 -1.98 2.00 20.09
N GLY A 19 -3.31 1.90 20.21
CA GLY A 19 -4.13 2.66 21.16
C GLY A 19 -3.77 2.42 22.62
N LEU A 20 -3.30 1.22 22.96
CA LEU A 20 -2.82 0.88 24.32
C LEU A 20 -1.50 1.58 24.68
N ARG A 21 -0.77 2.10 23.68
CA ARG A 21 0.56 2.71 23.82
C ARG A 21 0.49 4.23 24.04
N GLY A 22 -0.71 4.81 24.06
CA GLY A 22 -0.96 6.23 24.30
C GLY A 22 -1.49 6.98 23.07
N GLU A 23 -2.06 8.16 23.29
CA GLU A 23 -2.74 8.96 22.26
C GLU A 23 -1.81 9.36 21.10
N HIS A 24 -0.54 9.66 21.41
CA HIS A 24 0.44 10.07 20.39
C HIS A 24 0.79 8.92 19.43
N ALA A 25 0.95 7.70 19.95
CA ALA A 25 1.24 6.52 19.14
C ALA A 25 0.06 6.14 18.24
N LEU A 26 -1.17 6.23 18.78
CA LEU A 26 -2.40 5.99 18.03
C LEU A 26 -2.59 7.00 16.89
N ALA A 27 -2.33 8.28 17.16
CA ALA A 27 -2.43 9.33 16.15
C ALA A 27 -1.44 9.10 15.00
N VAL A 28 -0.19 8.75 15.30
CA VAL A 28 0.82 8.42 14.28
C VAL A 28 0.40 7.20 13.46
N GLN A 29 -0.05 6.13 14.11
CA GLN A 29 -0.53 4.91 13.44
C GLN A 29 -1.73 5.20 12.52
N THR A 30 -2.65 6.05 12.96
CA THR A 30 -3.84 6.43 12.18
C THR A 30 -3.46 7.21 10.92
N ILE A 31 -2.51 8.15 11.02
CA ILE A 31 -2.02 8.92 9.87
C ILE A 31 -1.36 7.98 8.84
N LEU A 32 -0.51 7.07 9.33
CA LEU A 32 0.17 6.05 8.53
C LEU A 32 -0.85 5.17 7.78
N ASN A 33 -1.81 4.59 8.49
CA ASN A 33 -2.83 3.71 7.92
C ASN A 33 -3.73 4.40 6.88
N ASN A 34 -4.10 5.66 7.13
CA ASN A 34 -4.89 6.45 6.16
C ASN A 34 -4.09 6.70 4.88
N PHE A 35 -2.81 7.05 5.00
CA PHE A 35 -1.96 7.33 3.86
C PHE A 35 -1.68 6.08 3.04
N GLU A 36 -1.40 4.96 3.71
CA GLU A 36 -1.23 3.64 3.11
C GLU A 36 -2.47 3.20 2.33
N SER A 37 -3.64 3.24 2.96
CA SER A 37 -4.94 2.92 2.34
C SER A 37 -5.18 3.74 1.07
N LEU A 38 -4.83 5.03 1.10
CA LEU A 38 -5.01 5.94 -0.03
C LEU A 38 -4.16 5.51 -1.23
N ILE A 39 -2.89 5.18 -1.01
CA ILE A 39 -1.98 4.78 -2.09
C ILE A 39 -2.37 3.39 -2.62
N PHE A 40 -2.65 2.44 -1.72
CA PHE A 40 -3.01 1.07 -2.09
C PHE A 40 -4.30 0.99 -2.89
N CYS A 41 -5.34 1.74 -2.47
CA CYS A 41 -6.63 1.72 -3.14
C CYS A 41 -6.58 2.40 -4.51
N THR A 42 -5.74 3.43 -4.67
CA THR A 42 -5.69 4.23 -5.90
C THR A 42 -5.08 3.48 -7.09
N PHE A 43 -4.01 2.70 -6.88
CA PHE A 43 -3.26 2.12 -8.00
C PHE A 43 -3.09 0.60 -7.91
N PRO A 44 -2.45 0.01 -6.88
CA PRO A 44 -2.26 -1.44 -6.79
C PRO A 44 -3.55 -2.24 -6.91
N LEU A 45 -4.57 -1.88 -6.13
CA LEU A 45 -5.84 -2.62 -6.09
C LEU A 45 -6.54 -2.61 -7.47
N GLY A 46 -6.65 -1.44 -8.09
CA GLY A 46 -7.25 -1.29 -9.42
C GLY A 46 -6.48 -2.02 -10.51
N PHE A 47 -5.14 -1.95 -10.47
CA PHE A 47 -4.28 -2.62 -11.43
C PHE A 47 -4.33 -4.15 -11.30
N CYS A 48 -4.37 -4.67 -10.08
CA CYS A 48 -4.46 -6.11 -9.81
C CYS A 48 -5.76 -6.70 -10.36
N VAL A 49 -6.89 -6.01 -10.16
CA VAL A 49 -8.19 -6.41 -10.73
C VAL A 49 -8.15 -6.37 -12.26
N ALA A 50 -7.60 -5.32 -12.86
CA ALA A 50 -7.49 -5.20 -14.32
C ALA A 50 -6.62 -6.30 -14.94
N SER A 51 -5.47 -6.60 -14.33
CA SER A 51 -4.57 -7.69 -14.74
C SER A 51 -5.26 -9.05 -14.66
N THR A 52 -5.97 -9.32 -13.57
CA THR A 52 -6.73 -10.57 -13.38
C THR A 52 -7.81 -10.76 -14.45
N ILE A 53 -8.56 -9.70 -14.78
CA ILE A 53 -9.55 -9.75 -15.87
C ILE A 53 -8.86 -10.06 -17.20
N ARG A 54 -7.71 -9.43 -17.48
CA ARG A 54 -6.98 -9.65 -18.73
C ARG A 54 -6.45 -11.08 -18.86
N ILE A 55 -5.90 -11.63 -17.78
CA ILE A 55 -5.44 -13.03 -17.72
C ILE A 55 -6.64 -13.97 -17.89
N GLY A 56 -7.77 -13.69 -17.22
CA GLY A 56 -9.01 -14.46 -17.35
C GLY A 56 -9.56 -14.48 -18.78
N GLN A 57 -9.48 -13.35 -19.51
CA GLN A 57 -9.85 -13.27 -20.93
C GLN A 57 -8.99 -14.20 -21.80
N PHE A 58 -7.67 -14.23 -21.60
CA PHE A 58 -6.78 -15.13 -22.36
C PHE A 58 -7.02 -16.60 -22.02
N LEU A 59 -7.28 -16.91 -20.75
CA LEU A 59 -7.59 -18.26 -20.29
C LEU A 59 -8.91 -18.75 -20.91
N GLY A 60 -9.94 -17.91 -20.94
CA GLY A 60 -11.23 -18.22 -21.58
C GLY A 60 -11.14 -18.37 -23.10
N ALA A 61 -10.17 -17.71 -23.75
CA ALA A 61 -9.92 -17.83 -25.18
C ALA A 61 -9.05 -19.05 -25.59
N ASN A 62 -8.68 -19.92 -24.65
CA ASN A 62 -7.85 -21.11 -24.87
C ASN A 62 -6.48 -20.82 -25.54
N LYS A 63 -5.92 -19.62 -25.31
CA LYS A 63 -4.61 -19.21 -25.82
C LYS A 63 -3.55 -19.34 -24.73
N ALA A 64 -2.63 -20.29 -24.88
CA ALA A 64 -1.61 -20.59 -23.87
C ALA A 64 -0.48 -19.54 -23.76
N GLU A 65 -0.21 -18.77 -24.81
CA GLU A 65 0.94 -17.84 -24.86
C GLU A 65 0.64 -16.45 -24.26
N GLY A 66 -0.61 -16.00 -24.35
CA GLY A 66 -1.05 -14.67 -23.87
C GLY A 66 -0.96 -14.43 -22.35
N PRO A 67 -1.28 -15.42 -21.48
CA PRO A 67 -1.25 -15.26 -20.02
C PRO A 67 0.14 -14.95 -19.48
N ILE A 68 1.18 -15.61 -20.00
CA ILE A 68 2.57 -15.49 -19.51
C ILE A 68 3.10 -14.08 -19.83
N SER A 69 2.91 -13.63 -21.07
CA SER A 69 3.34 -12.28 -21.46
C SER A 69 2.58 -11.19 -20.68
N THR A 70 1.28 -11.38 -20.43
CA THR A 70 0.48 -10.41 -19.66
C THR A 70 0.93 -10.35 -18.20
N SER A 71 1.21 -11.50 -17.58
CA SER A 71 1.68 -11.58 -16.20
C SER A 71 3.07 -10.93 -16.05
N CYS A 72 4.01 -11.18 -16.97
CA CYS A 72 5.32 -10.51 -16.95
C CYS A 72 5.21 -8.98 -17.05
N VAL A 73 4.35 -8.48 -17.95
CA VAL A 73 4.14 -7.03 -18.10
C VAL A 73 3.48 -6.44 -16.85
N ALA A 74 2.52 -7.16 -16.24
CA ALA A 74 1.87 -6.74 -15.01
C ALA A 74 2.89 -6.61 -13.86
N ILE A 75 3.72 -7.63 -13.64
CA ILE A 75 4.76 -7.61 -12.61
C ILE A 75 5.75 -6.46 -12.87
N PHE A 76 6.22 -6.30 -14.10
CA PHE A 76 7.14 -5.20 -14.44
C PHE A 76 6.53 -3.82 -14.14
N THR A 77 5.27 -3.62 -14.48
CA THR A 77 4.56 -2.36 -14.24
C THR A 77 4.42 -2.07 -12.74
N ILE A 78 4.09 -3.09 -11.94
CA ILE A 78 3.98 -2.97 -10.47
C ILE A 78 5.34 -2.61 -9.86
N VAL A 79 6.42 -3.28 -10.27
CA VAL A 79 7.77 -3.00 -9.77
C VAL A 79 8.19 -1.56 -10.08
N VAL A 80 7.98 -1.10 -11.32
CA VAL A 80 8.29 0.28 -11.71
C VAL A 80 7.47 1.28 -10.87
N PHE A 81 6.18 1.02 -10.69
CA PHE A 81 5.32 1.88 -9.89
C PHE A 81 5.73 1.92 -8.42
N ALA A 82 6.13 0.77 -7.85
CA ALA A 82 6.61 0.71 -6.48
C ALA A 82 7.89 1.50 -6.26
N ILE A 83 8.85 1.44 -7.20
CA ILE A 83 10.09 2.25 -7.13
C ILE A 83 9.74 3.75 -7.18
N VAL A 84 8.83 4.15 -8.07
CA VAL A 84 8.39 5.55 -8.17
C VAL A 84 7.73 6.01 -6.87
N ASN A 85 6.85 5.21 -6.29
CA ASN A 85 6.20 5.53 -5.01
C ASN A 85 7.20 5.59 -3.86
N PHE A 86 8.16 4.66 -3.81
CA PHE A 86 9.22 4.66 -2.80
C PHE A 86 9.99 5.99 -2.80
N VAL A 87 10.39 6.46 -3.98
CA VAL A 87 11.10 7.74 -4.15
C VAL A 87 10.22 8.92 -3.71
N ILE A 88 8.96 8.96 -4.16
CA ILE A 88 8.03 10.05 -3.82
C ILE A 88 7.78 10.13 -2.31
N ILE A 89 7.58 8.99 -1.64
CA ILE A 89 7.29 8.94 -0.20
C ILE A 89 8.52 9.37 0.61
N ILE A 90 9.73 8.93 0.23
CA ILE A 90 10.95 9.37 0.89
C ILE A 90 11.17 10.88 0.72
N CYS A 91 10.96 11.42 -0.49
CA CYS A 91 11.09 12.85 -0.73
C CYS A 91 10.05 13.68 0.04
N THR A 92 8.83 13.15 0.21
CA THR A 92 7.70 13.88 0.81
C THR A 92 7.50 13.54 2.29
N ARG A 93 8.42 12.76 2.89
CA ARG A 93 8.36 12.23 4.26
C ARG A 93 7.99 13.25 5.34
N PHE A 94 8.48 14.48 5.21
CA PHE A 94 8.25 15.55 6.19
C PHE A 94 7.04 16.45 5.86
N TYR A 95 6.56 16.42 4.61
CA TYR A 95 5.44 17.22 4.16
C TYR A 95 4.09 16.54 4.43
N ILE A 96 4.02 15.21 4.27
CA ILE A 96 2.80 14.44 4.48
C ILE A 96 2.26 14.57 5.92
N PRO A 97 3.08 14.37 6.98
CA PRO A 97 2.59 14.44 8.37
C PRO A 97 2.10 15.84 8.76
N ARG A 98 2.67 16.88 8.13
CA ARG A 98 2.34 18.28 8.37
C ARG A 98 0.93 18.66 7.91
N ILE A 99 0.31 17.86 7.04
CA ILE A 99 -1.08 18.03 6.60
C ILE A 99 -2.06 17.59 7.70
N PHE A 100 -1.67 16.58 8.50
CA PHE A 100 -2.53 15.99 9.52
C PHE A 100 -2.36 16.64 10.90
N THR A 101 -1.17 17.12 11.23
CA THR A 101 -0.89 17.75 12.53
C THR A 101 0.14 18.86 12.44
N SER A 102 0.07 19.81 13.37
CA SER A 102 1.05 20.89 13.55
C SER A 102 2.04 20.60 14.69
N ASP A 103 1.90 19.48 15.40
CA ASP A 103 2.79 19.13 16.51
C ASP A 103 4.13 18.57 16.00
N PRO A 104 5.27 19.21 16.33
CA PRO A 104 6.58 18.80 15.83
C PRO A 104 7.02 17.41 16.31
N GLN A 105 6.58 16.94 17.48
CA GLN A 105 6.92 15.60 17.97
C GLN A 105 6.22 14.51 17.16
N LEU A 106 4.94 14.70 16.85
CA LEU A 106 4.20 13.76 15.99
C LEU A 106 4.73 13.74 14.56
N ILE A 107 5.16 14.89 14.02
CA ILE A 107 5.74 14.95 12.68
C ILE A 107 7.02 14.11 12.59
N GLN A 108 7.89 14.16 13.59
CA GLN A 108 9.12 13.35 13.61
C GLN A 108 8.79 11.85 13.70
N MET A 109 7.89 11.46 14.59
CA MET A 109 7.49 10.05 14.75
C MET A 109 6.80 9.50 13.49
N ALA A 110 5.92 10.27 12.87
CA ALA A 110 5.25 9.90 11.63
C ALA A 110 6.22 9.83 10.44
N ALA A 111 7.17 10.77 10.35
CA ALA A 111 8.25 10.70 9.39
C ALA A 111 9.02 9.38 9.54
N ASP A 112 9.41 9.02 10.76
CA ASP A 112 10.12 7.76 11.03
C ASP A 112 9.33 6.53 10.58
N GLY A 113 8.04 6.44 10.93
CA GLY A 113 7.14 5.37 10.46
C GLY A 113 6.96 5.34 8.93
N LEU A 114 6.98 6.50 8.26
CA LEU A 114 6.73 6.60 6.82
C LEU A 114 7.75 5.85 5.95
N ILE A 115 8.96 5.56 6.46
CA ILE A 115 9.95 4.76 5.69
C ILE A 115 9.54 3.29 5.57
N VAL A 116 8.77 2.78 6.52
CA VAL A 116 8.36 1.37 6.53
C VAL A 116 7.21 1.12 5.54
N ILE A 117 6.36 2.11 5.32
CA ILE A 117 5.18 2.03 4.44
C ILE A 117 5.52 1.61 3.00
N PRO A 118 6.51 2.23 2.31
CA PRO A 118 6.89 1.81 0.96
C PRO A 118 7.30 0.33 0.85
N CYS A 119 8.00 -0.20 1.86
CA CYS A 119 8.39 -1.61 1.89
C CYS A 119 7.18 -2.54 2.07
N PHE A 120 6.24 -2.13 2.93
CA PHE A 120 4.99 -2.85 3.11
C PHE A 120 4.17 -2.85 1.82
N LEU A 121 3.95 -1.68 1.23
CA LEU A 121 3.18 -1.49 -0.01
C LEU A 121 3.76 -2.29 -1.19
N PHE A 122 5.09 -2.37 -1.31
CA PHE A 122 5.73 -3.20 -2.34
C PHE A 122 5.42 -4.69 -2.18
N THR A 123 5.44 -5.17 -0.93
CA THR A 123 5.16 -6.57 -0.62
C THR A 123 3.69 -6.89 -0.90
N ASP A 124 2.81 -5.98 -0.51
CA ASP A 124 1.37 -6.12 -0.67
C ASP A 124 0.92 -6.05 -2.13
N SER A 125 1.55 -5.19 -2.93
CA SER A 125 1.26 -5.07 -4.37
C SER A 125 1.67 -6.30 -5.20
N LEU A 126 2.48 -7.20 -4.65
CA LEU A 126 2.99 -8.39 -5.34
C LEU A 126 2.12 -9.64 -5.11
N VAL A 127 1.26 -9.61 -4.10
CA VAL A 127 0.33 -10.69 -3.70
C VAL A 127 -1.04 -10.48 -4.34
#